data_AF-A0AAD6BAX9-F1
#
_entry.id   AF-A0AAD6BAX9-F1
#
_cell.length_a   1.000
_cell.length_b   1.000
_cell.length_c   1.000
_cell.angle_alpha   90.00
_cell.angle_beta   90.00
_cell.angle_gamma   90.00
#
_symmetry.space_group_name_H-M   'P 1'
#
loop_
_entity.id
_entity.type
_entity.pdbx_description
1 polymer ?
#
loop_
_entity_poly.entity_id
_entity_poly.type
_entity_poly.pdbx_seq_one_letter_code
_entity_poly.pdbx_strand_id
1 'polypeptide(L)'
;MATLARSAPLQPEMGALVEGTQFQEIVLRSRSLIEKILLSISDTHKECIHIESLKLNSSENANFVTMASTIGIPAAPVLKVVSENFSLETGLRRMSEGLQLHRALLRSVSPRLEQKDRVIGLQADIRDLVVQINKMLKMAQAEAVVQPSPTPVALRLPGEYEVQVAAHLTLVQLQAFGQDTTRCLRGLDRSNDEETQS
;
A
#
# COMPACT_ATOMS: atom_id res chain seq x y z
N MET A 1 -45.95 -34.56 -7.47
CA MET A 1 -45.54 -33.15 -7.67
C MET A 1 -44.04 -33.09 -7.44
N ALA A 2 -43.26 -32.75 -8.46
CA ALA A 2 -41.79 -32.70 -8.38
C ALA A 2 -41.35 -31.25 -8.10
N THR A 3 -40.78 -31.00 -6.93
CA THR A 3 -40.11 -29.74 -6.59
C THR A 3 -38.67 -29.80 -7.08
N LEU A 4 -38.40 -29.11 -8.18
CA LEU A 4 -37.04 -28.81 -8.66
C LEU A 4 -36.40 -27.80 -7.71
N ALA A 5 -35.51 -28.27 -6.84
CA ALA A 5 -34.62 -27.41 -6.08
C ALA A 5 -33.61 -26.78 -7.05
N ARG A 6 -33.71 -25.46 -7.22
CA ARG A 6 -32.85 -24.65 -8.07
C ARG A 6 -31.56 -24.38 -7.31
N SER A 7 -30.53 -25.20 -7.54
CA SER A 7 -29.19 -24.98 -7.02
C SER A 7 -28.64 -23.66 -7.60
N ALA A 8 -28.26 -22.73 -6.72
CA ALA A 8 -27.52 -21.54 -7.11
C ALA A 8 -26.10 -21.94 -7.57
N PRO A 9 -25.47 -21.23 -8.54
CA PRO A 9 -24.10 -21.51 -8.94
C PRO A 9 -23.16 -21.22 -7.76
N LEU A 10 -22.35 -22.21 -7.39
CA LEU A 10 -21.23 -22.04 -6.48
C LEU A 10 -20.31 -20.95 -7.07
N GLN A 11 -20.11 -19.86 -6.34
CA GLN A 11 -19.07 -18.89 -6.68
C GLN A 11 -17.73 -19.62 -6.76
N PRO A 12 -16.83 -19.27 -7.69
CA PRO A 12 -15.51 -19.89 -7.76
C PRO A 12 -14.82 -19.72 -6.41
N GLU A 13 -14.39 -20.84 -5.82
CA GLU A 13 -13.78 -20.88 -4.50
C GLU A 13 -12.56 -19.94 -4.47
N MET A 14 -12.61 -18.94 -3.58
CA MET A 14 -11.48 -18.05 -3.29
C MET A 14 -10.19 -18.83 -3.01
N GLY A 15 -10.31 -20.04 -2.47
CA GLY A 15 -9.22 -21.00 -2.29
C GLY A 15 -8.51 -21.36 -3.59
N ALA A 16 -9.25 -21.74 -4.64
CA ALA A 16 -8.70 -22.16 -5.92
C ALA A 16 -7.95 -21.04 -6.67
N LEU A 17 -8.39 -19.79 -6.53
CA LEU A 17 -7.70 -18.64 -7.12
C LEU A 17 -6.37 -18.34 -6.41
N VAL A 18 -6.38 -18.37 -5.07
CA VAL A 18 -5.17 -18.18 -4.27
C VAL A 18 -4.18 -19.34 -4.50
N GLU A 19 -4.66 -20.53 -4.85
CA GLU A 19 -3.82 -21.71 -5.19
C GLU A 19 -3.16 -21.62 -6.56
N GLY A 20 -3.61 -20.73 -7.44
CA GLY A 20 -3.06 -20.61 -8.77
C GLY A 20 -1.58 -20.23 -8.74
N THR A 21 -0.73 -21.00 -9.44
CA THR A 21 0.72 -20.76 -9.52
C THR A 21 1.06 -19.33 -9.92
N GLN A 22 0.35 -18.78 -10.90
CA GLN A 22 0.52 -17.39 -11.34
C GLN A 22 0.17 -16.38 -10.23
N PHE A 23 -0.85 -16.65 -9.42
CA PHE A 23 -1.23 -15.77 -8.32
C PHE A 23 -0.13 -15.75 -7.25
N GLN A 24 0.38 -16.93 -6.88
CA GLN A 24 1.46 -17.07 -5.90
C GLN A 24 2.76 -16.38 -6.37
N GLU A 25 3.14 -16.48 -7.64
CA GLU A 25 4.28 -15.74 -8.18
C GLU A 25 4.13 -14.21 -8.03
N ILE A 26 2.91 -13.69 -8.23
CA ILE A 26 2.63 -12.26 -8.07
C ILE A 26 2.68 -11.88 -6.59
N VAL A 27 2.19 -12.73 -5.68
CA VAL A 27 2.29 -12.53 -4.22
C VAL A 27 3.77 -12.43 -3.80
N LEU A 28 4.61 -13.39 -4.18
CA LEU A 28 6.04 -13.41 -3.86
C LEU A 28 6.76 -12.16 -4.41
N ARG A 29 6.47 -11.79 -5.65
CA ARG A 29 7.03 -10.56 -6.25
C ARG A 29 6.56 -9.30 -5.51
N SER A 30 5.30 -9.26 -5.09
CA SER A 30 4.75 -8.15 -4.31
C SER A 30 5.42 -8.04 -2.94
N ARG A 31 5.71 -9.18 -2.29
CA ARG A 31 6.46 -9.24 -1.02
C ARG A 31 7.86 -8.66 -1.16
N SER A 32 8.62 -9.10 -2.16
CA SER A 32 9.96 -8.57 -2.41
C SER A 32 9.95 -7.07 -2.70
N LEU A 33 8.95 -6.58 -3.46
CA LEU A 33 8.81 -5.15 -3.73
C LEU A 33 8.46 -4.34 -2.48
N ILE A 34 7.55 -4.82 -1.62
CA ILE A 34 7.20 -4.08 -0.40
C ILE A 34 8.35 -4.06 0.61
N GLU A 35 9.13 -5.15 0.70
CA GLU A 35 10.35 -5.20 1.51
C GLU A 35 11.39 -4.18 1.00
N LYS A 36 11.60 -4.10 -0.32
CA LYS A 36 12.47 -3.10 -0.94
C LYS A 36 12.01 -1.68 -0.60
N ILE A 37 10.71 -1.40 -0.73
CA ILE A 37 10.11 -0.11 -0.38
C ILE A 37 10.41 0.22 1.09
N LEU A 38 10.11 -0.69 2.02
CA LEU A 38 10.31 -0.49 3.45
C LEU A 38 11.78 -0.22 3.82
N LEU A 39 12.72 -0.93 3.19
CA LEU A 39 14.15 -0.68 3.38
C LEU A 39 14.57 0.71 2.86
N SER A 40 14.07 1.09 1.69
CA SER A 40 14.41 2.37 1.06
C SER A 40 13.83 3.61 1.77
N ILE A 41 12.82 3.45 2.63
CA ILE A 41 12.22 4.57 3.40
C ILE A 41 13.26 5.21 4.32
N SER A 42 14.06 4.42 5.04
CA SER A 42 15.08 4.93 5.95
C SER A 42 16.15 5.73 5.22
N ASP A 43 16.63 5.22 4.09
CA ASP A 43 17.63 5.90 3.26
C ASP A 43 17.06 7.18 2.65
N THR A 44 15.82 7.13 2.15
CA THR A 44 15.12 8.30 1.60
C THR A 44 14.93 9.38 2.66
N HIS A 45 14.51 8.99 3.87
CA HIS A 45 14.33 9.93 4.97
C HIS A 45 15.64 10.61 5.35
N LYS A 46 16.71 9.85 5.52
CA LYS A 46 18.05 10.36 5.87
C LYS A 46 18.59 11.36 4.84
N GLU A 47 18.33 11.14 3.56
CA GLU A 47 18.83 11.99 2.48
C GLU A 47 17.95 13.24 2.23
N CYS A 48 16.66 13.20 2.57
CA CYS A 48 15.72 14.27 2.22
C CYS A 48 15.30 15.15 3.41
N ILE A 49 15.42 14.63 4.64
CA ILE A 49 14.93 15.29 5.85
C ILE A 49 16.13 15.66 6.72
N HIS A 50 16.34 16.97 6.89
CA HIS A 50 17.48 17.51 7.63
C HIS A 50 17.08 18.04 9.02
N ILE A 51 15.78 18.11 9.32
CA ILE A 51 15.28 18.54 10.62
C ILE A 51 15.46 17.41 11.64
N GLU A 52 16.35 17.62 12.62
CA GLU A 52 16.76 16.60 13.60
C GLU A 52 15.61 16.05 14.47
N SER A 53 14.54 16.82 14.67
CA SER A 53 13.37 16.40 15.44
C SER A 53 12.43 15.46 14.66
N LEU A 54 12.55 15.38 13.33
CA LEU A 54 11.69 14.54 12.49
C LEU A 54 12.28 13.14 12.34
N LYS A 55 11.96 12.23 13.27
CA LYS A 55 12.50 10.86 13.30
C LYS A 55 11.45 9.82 12.94
N LEU A 56 11.73 8.94 11.98
CA LEU A 56 10.76 7.95 11.46
C LEU A 56 10.04 7.13 12.55
N ASN A 57 10.78 6.64 13.55
CA ASN A 57 10.25 5.75 14.59
C ASN A 57 10.00 6.46 15.93
N SER A 58 9.82 7.79 15.94
CA SER A 58 9.52 8.53 17.17
C SER A 58 8.04 8.47 17.53
N SER A 59 7.73 8.30 18.81
CA SER A 59 6.37 8.48 19.33
C SER A 59 5.86 9.92 19.17
N GLU A 60 6.77 10.88 19.02
CA GLU A 60 6.46 12.29 18.79
C GLU A 60 5.79 12.54 17.43
N ASN A 61 5.85 11.58 16.50
CA ASN A 61 5.17 11.68 15.21
C ASN A 61 3.64 11.86 15.36
N ALA A 62 3.06 11.37 16.46
CA ALA A 62 1.66 11.58 16.81
C ALA A 62 1.33 13.06 17.08
N ASN A 63 2.31 13.88 17.47
CA ASN A 63 2.10 15.30 17.77
C ASN A 63 1.89 16.13 16.49
N PHE A 64 2.25 15.60 15.32
CA PHE A 64 2.11 16.29 14.04
C PHE A 64 0.73 16.10 13.38
N VAL A 65 -0.24 15.45 14.02
CA VAL A 65 -1.58 15.19 13.44
C VAL A 65 -2.29 16.49 13.02
N THR A 66 -2.23 17.53 13.85
CA THR A 66 -2.81 18.85 13.53
C THR A 66 -2.08 19.47 12.33
N MET A 67 -0.76 19.33 12.26
CA MET A 67 0.04 19.87 11.16
C MET A 67 -0.22 19.12 9.85
N ALA A 68 -0.34 17.79 9.89
CA ALA A 68 -0.73 16.95 8.75
C ALA A 68 -2.06 17.44 8.16
N SER A 69 -3.03 17.74 9.02
CA SER A 69 -4.35 18.25 8.63
C SER A 69 -4.26 19.64 8.00
N THR A 70 -3.46 20.55 8.58
CA THR A 70 -3.24 21.90 8.04
C THR A 70 -2.54 21.88 6.67
N ILE A 71 -1.57 20.99 6.48
CA ILE A 71 -0.88 20.79 5.20
C ILE A 71 -1.81 20.11 4.17
N GLY A 72 -2.82 19.36 4.64
CA GLY A 72 -3.76 18.64 3.78
C GLY A 72 -3.30 17.23 3.42
N ILE A 73 -2.52 16.57 4.28
CA ILE A 73 -2.11 15.18 4.12
C ILE A 73 -3.30 14.28 4.50
N PRO A 74 -3.87 13.51 3.57
CA PRO A 74 -4.98 12.61 3.87
C PRO A 74 -4.49 11.38 4.65
N ALA A 75 -5.40 10.77 5.40
CA ALA A 75 -5.15 9.50 6.04
C ALA A 75 -5.07 8.36 5.01
N ALA A 76 -4.16 7.41 5.22
CA ALA A 76 -4.09 6.20 4.41
C ALA A 76 -5.35 5.32 4.63
N PRO A 77 -5.78 4.57 3.61
CA PRO A 77 -6.84 3.58 3.80
C PRO A 77 -6.39 2.51 4.79
N VAL A 78 -7.33 2.07 5.64
CA VAL A 78 -7.07 1.02 6.62
C VAL A 78 -7.03 -0.33 5.92
N LEU A 79 -5.94 -1.07 6.10
CA LEU A 79 -5.82 -2.47 5.70
C LEU A 79 -6.18 -3.39 6.86
N LYS A 80 -6.90 -4.47 6.54
CA LYS A 80 -7.25 -5.54 7.49
C LYS A 80 -6.91 -6.87 6.85
N VAL A 81 -6.70 -7.89 7.69
CA VAL A 81 -6.57 -9.26 7.21
C VAL A 81 -7.94 -9.71 6.65
N VAL A 82 -7.91 -10.58 5.65
CA VAL A 82 -9.13 -11.14 5.04
C VAL A 82 -9.99 -11.78 6.12
N SER A 83 -11.27 -11.41 6.14
CA SER A 83 -12.29 -11.91 7.07
C SER A 83 -13.65 -11.90 6.38
N GLU A 84 -14.68 -12.46 7.01
CA GLU A 84 -16.05 -12.48 6.44
C GLU A 84 -16.54 -11.08 6.00
N ASN A 85 -16.11 -10.02 6.71
CA ASN A 85 -16.46 -8.63 6.41
C ASN A 85 -15.41 -7.88 5.58
N PHE A 86 -14.32 -8.53 5.20
CA PHE A 86 -13.22 -7.93 4.45
C PHE A 86 -12.70 -8.91 3.40
N SER A 87 -13.25 -8.81 2.19
CA SER A 87 -12.90 -9.70 1.08
C SER A 87 -11.47 -9.46 0.57
N LEU A 88 -10.88 -10.48 -0.06
CA LEU A 88 -9.61 -10.36 -0.79
C LEU A 88 -9.62 -9.17 -1.76
N GLU A 89 -10.71 -9.00 -2.52
CA GLU A 89 -10.89 -7.90 -3.44
C GLU A 89 -10.83 -6.54 -2.74
N THR A 90 -11.54 -6.40 -1.61
CA THR A 90 -11.52 -5.17 -0.80
C THR A 90 -10.11 -4.88 -0.31
N GLY A 91 -9.39 -5.90 0.16
CA GLY A 91 -7.98 -5.79 0.56
C GLY A 91 -7.09 -5.28 -0.55
N LEU A 92 -7.11 -5.94 -1.72
CA LEU A 92 -6.29 -5.57 -2.88
C LEU A 92 -6.64 -4.16 -3.39
N ARG A 93 -7.92 -3.77 -3.37
CA ARG A 93 -8.35 -2.41 -3.74
C ARG A 93 -7.77 -1.37 -2.78
N ARG A 94 -7.90 -1.58 -1.47
CA ARG A 94 -7.36 -0.69 -0.44
C ARG A 94 -5.83 -0.59 -0.50
N MET A 95 -5.14 -1.70 -0.81
CA MET A 95 -3.69 -1.69 -1.05
C MET A 95 -3.34 -0.77 -2.21
N SER A 96 -4.01 -0.93 -3.36
CA SER A 96 -3.77 -0.11 -4.56
C SER A 96 -4.06 1.37 -4.29
N GLU A 97 -5.19 1.69 -3.66
CA GLU A 97 -5.56 3.06 -3.27
C GLU A 97 -4.50 3.70 -2.35
N GLY A 98 -4.06 2.99 -1.32
CA GLY A 98 -3.08 3.50 -0.38
C GLY A 98 -1.71 3.70 -1.01
N LEU A 99 -1.22 2.75 -1.81
CA LEU A 99 0.06 2.91 -2.53
C LEU A 99 0.01 4.10 -3.51
N GLN A 100 -1.09 4.26 -4.25
CA GLN A 100 -1.28 5.39 -5.14
C GLN A 100 -1.30 6.72 -4.39
N LEU A 101 -1.94 6.77 -3.23
CA LEU A 101 -1.95 7.95 -2.36
C LEU A 101 -0.53 8.36 -1.96
N HIS A 102 0.25 7.44 -1.40
CA HIS A 102 1.62 7.76 -0.99
C HIS A 102 2.49 8.18 -2.17
N ARG A 103 2.33 7.55 -3.34
CA ARG A 103 3.02 7.99 -4.56
C ARG A 103 2.63 9.41 -4.96
N ALA A 104 1.35 9.78 -4.86
CA ALA A 104 0.88 11.14 -5.16
C ALA A 104 1.42 12.18 -4.16
N LEU A 105 1.50 11.82 -2.88
CA LEU A 105 2.12 12.66 -1.84
C LEU A 105 3.61 12.89 -2.11
N LEU A 106 4.37 11.81 -2.35
CA LEU A 106 5.79 11.88 -2.67
C LEU A 106 6.05 12.71 -3.95
N ARG A 107 5.21 12.56 -4.98
CA ARG A 107 5.27 13.37 -6.20
C ARG A 107 5.02 14.85 -5.94
N SER A 108 4.20 15.18 -4.95
CA SER A 108 3.86 16.58 -4.62
C SER A 108 4.99 17.29 -3.89
N VAL A 109 5.77 16.56 -3.08
CA VAL A 109 6.91 17.11 -2.34
C VAL A 109 8.23 17.01 -3.11
N SER A 110 8.41 16.01 -3.99
CA SER A 110 9.69 15.77 -4.67
C SER A 110 10.28 16.94 -5.45
N PRO A 111 9.51 17.81 -6.14
CA PRO A 111 10.09 18.94 -6.88
C PRO A 111 10.72 20.00 -5.97
N ARG A 112 10.41 19.96 -4.67
CA ARG A 112 10.83 20.94 -3.66
C ARG A 112 11.91 20.42 -2.73
N LEU A 113 12.24 19.14 -2.81
CA LEU A 113 13.33 18.56 -2.05
C LEU A 113 14.64 18.73 -2.82
N GLU A 114 15.71 19.06 -2.10
CA GLU A 114 17.05 19.16 -2.69
C GLU A 114 17.50 17.82 -3.29
N GLN A 115 17.26 16.72 -2.57
CA GLN A 115 17.67 15.37 -2.94
C GLN A 115 16.50 14.51 -3.45
N LYS A 116 16.12 14.73 -4.70
CA LYS A 116 14.93 14.11 -5.32
C LYS A 116 15.10 12.68 -5.83
N ASP A 117 16.33 12.23 -6.10
CA ASP A 117 16.57 10.96 -6.80
C ASP A 117 16.08 9.74 -6.02
N ARG A 118 16.28 9.72 -4.69
CA ARG A 118 15.73 8.67 -3.83
C ARG A 118 14.22 8.64 -3.83
N VAL A 119 13.59 9.81 -3.76
CA VAL A 119 12.14 9.95 -3.76
C VAL A 119 11.56 9.49 -5.10
N ILE A 120 12.27 9.73 -6.22
CA ILE A 120 11.88 9.23 -7.55
C ILE A 120 12.02 7.70 -7.61
N GLY A 121 13.11 7.14 -7.10
CA GLY A 121 13.31 5.69 -7.00
C GLY A 121 12.21 5.00 -6.18
N LEU A 122 11.91 5.55 -5.00
CA LEU A 122 10.82 5.08 -4.14
C LEU A 122 9.46 5.16 -4.85
N GLN A 123 9.17 6.24 -5.57
CA GLN A 123 7.95 6.36 -6.37
C GLN A 123 7.86 5.31 -7.49
N ALA A 124 8.99 4.93 -8.09
CA ALA A 124 9.04 3.90 -9.12
C ALA A 124 8.76 2.51 -8.52
N ASP A 125 9.36 2.19 -7.38
CA ASP A 125 9.12 0.94 -6.66
C ASP A 125 7.64 0.82 -6.22
N ILE A 126 7.05 1.90 -5.70
CA ILE A 126 5.62 1.93 -5.35
C ILE A 126 4.74 1.70 -6.58
N ARG A 127 5.06 2.33 -7.72
CA ARG A 127 4.32 2.13 -8.98
C ARG A 127 4.39 0.66 -9.41
N ASP A 128 5.56 0.06 -9.35
CA ASP A 128 5.76 -1.32 -9.78
C ASP A 128 5.00 -2.30 -8.87
N LEU A 129 4.91 -2.01 -7.56
CA LEU A 129 4.05 -2.76 -6.64
C LEU A 129 2.56 -2.58 -6.96
N VAL A 130 2.09 -1.35 -7.23
CA VAL A 130 0.70 -1.10 -7.65
C VAL A 130 0.34 -1.92 -8.90
N VAL A 131 1.26 -2.07 -9.85
CA VAL A 131 1.05 -2.92 -11.03
C VAL A 131 0.83 -4.39 -10.63
N GLN A 132 1.59 -4.93 -9.67
CA GLN A 132 1.39 -6.30 -9.19
C GLN A 132 0.05 -6.47 -8.45
N ILE A 133 -0.29 -5.54 -7.54
CA ILE A 133 -1.57 -5.55 -6.82
C ILE A 133 -2.75 -5.51 -7.80
N ASN A 134 -2.68 -4.65 -8.82
CA ASN A 134 -3.72 -4.56 -9.83
C ASN A 134 -3.84 -5.82 -10.70
N LYS A 135 -2.75 -6.58 -10.90
CA LYS A 135 -2.83 -7.90 -11.55
C LYS A 135 -3.58 -8.90 -10.67
N MET A 136 -3.25 -8.99 -9.38
CA MET A 136 -4.00 -9.84 -8.45
C MET A 136 -5.48 -9.44 -8.38
N LEU A 137 -5.78 -8.14 -8.36
CA LEU A 137 -7.15 -7.65 -8.34
C LEU A 137 -7.93 -8.09 -9.59
N LYS A 138 -7.32 -8.03 -10.78
CA LYS A 138 -7.92 -8.54 -12.02
C LYS A 138 -8.17 -10.05 -12.01
N MET A 139 -7.33 -10.82 -11.33
CA MET A 139 -7.52 -12.27 -11.18
C MET A 139 -8.63 -12.58 -10.17
N ALA A 140 -8.79 -11.73 -9.15
CA ALA A 140 -9.81 -11.88 -8.11
C ALA A 140 -11.20 -11.40 -8.53
N GLN A 141 -11.32 -10.59 -9.58
CA GLN A 141 -12.59 -10.04 -10.09
C GLN A 141 -13.06 -10.78 -11.36
N ALA A 142 -14.32 -11.23 -11.37
CA ALA A 142 -14.96 -11.82 -12.56
C ALA A 142 -15.49 -10.78 -13.56
N GLU A 143 -15.62 -9.50 -13.16
CA GLU A 143 -16.06 -8.40 -14.02
C GLU A 143 -15.13 -7.18 -13.89
N ALA A 144 -14.93 -6.48 -15.00
CA ALA A 144 -14.00 -5.37 -15.12
C ALA A 144 -14.46 -4.15 -14.31
N VAL A 145 -13.89 -3.92 -13.13
CA VAL A 145 -14.10 -2.68 -12.38
C VAL A 145 -13.09 -1.62 -12.81
N VAL A 146 -13.61 -0.40 -12.97
CA VAL A 146 -12.87 0.85 -13.21
C VAL A 146 -11.73 0.96 -12.21
N GLN A 147 -10.49 1.14 -12.71
CA GLN A 147 -9.34 1.37 -11.83
C GLN A 147 -9.61 2.60 -10.96
N PRO A 148 -9.22 2.57 -9.66
CA PRO A 148 -9.36 3.72 -8.80
C PRO A 148 -8.75 4.95 -9.47
N SER A 149 -9.55 6.01 -9.64
CA SER A 149 -9.03 7.28 -10.14
C SER A 149 -8.00 7.82 -9.14
N PRO A 150 -6.85 8.36 -9.58
CA PRO A 150 -5.86 8.91 -8.68
C PRO A 150 -6.52 9.96 -7.79
N THR A 151 -6.45 9.80 -6.47
CA THR A 151 -6.94 10.82 -5.54
C THR A 151 -6.15 12.10 -5.78
N PRO A 152 -6.81 13.23 -6.11
CA PRO A 152 -6.13 14.50 -6.23
C PRO A 152 -5.55 14.88 -4.86
N VAL A 153 -4.23 15.04 -4.80
CA VAL A 153 -3.53 15.49 -3.60
C VAL A 153 -3.08 16.93 -3.85
N ALA A 154 -3.57 17.85 -3.03
CA ALA A 154 -3.18 19.26 -3.06
C ALA A 154 -2.63 19.63 -1.68
N LEU A 155 -1.31 19.66 -1.56
CA LEU A 155 -0.63 20.02 -0.30
C LEU A 155 -0.42 21.53 -0.21
N ARG A 156 -0.66 22.07 0.99
CA ARG A 156 -0.38 23.47 1.35
C ARG A 156 1.05 23.55 1.89
N LEU A 157 1.98 23.91 1.01
CA LEU A 157 3.41 23.96 1.31
C LEU A 157 3.89 25.42 1.16
N PRO A 158 3.74 26.29 2.18
CA PRO A 158 4.18 27.69 2.07
C PRO A 158 5.70 27.83 2.10
N GLY A 159 6.42 26.95 2.83
CA GLY A 159 7.87 27.01 2.96
C GLY A 159 8.54 25.64 3.01
N GLU A 160 9.86 25.65 3.18
CA GLU A 160 10.71 24.45 3.20
C GLU A 160 10.47 23.59 4.43
N TYR A 161 10.09 24.20 5.56
CA TYR A 161 9.70 23.46 6.76
C TYR A 161 8.49 22.55 6.47
N GLU A 162 7.42 23.08 5.87
CA GLU A 162 6.24 22.27 5.55
C GLU A 162 6.52 21.21 4.49
N VAL A 163 7.44 21.47 3.55
CA VAL A 163 7.90 20.46 2.58
C VAL A 163 8.55 19.28 3.30
N GLN A 164 9.50 19.55 4.21
CA GLN A 164 10.18 18.50 4.95
C GLN A 164 9.24 17.76 5.91
N VAL A 165 8.34 18.49 6.59
CA VAL A 165 7.30 17.86 7.42
C VAL A 165 6.38 16.97 6.58
N ALA A 166 5.93 17.45 5.41
CA ALA A 166 5.06 16.66 4.54
C ALA A 166 5.76 15.41 4.00
N ALA A 167 7.02 15.53 3.58
CA ALA A 167 7.84 14.39 3.17
C ALA A 167 8.03 13.40 4.32
N HIS A 168 8.40 13.88 5.51
CA HIS A 168 8.57 13.04 6.70
C HIS A 168 7.28 12.28 7.05
N LEU A 169 6.15 12.97 7.18
CA LEU A 169 4.88 12.34 7.54
C LEU A 169 4.38 11.37 6.46
N THR A 170 4.63 11.66 5.19
CA THR A 170 4.34 10.73 4.09
C THR A 170 5.16 9.44 4.24
N LEU A 171 6.44 9.53 4.59
CA LEU A 171 7.32 8.38 4.79
C LEU A 171 6.93 7.57 6.04
N VAL A 172 6.55 8.23 7.14
CA VAL A 172 6.02 7.57 8.35
C VAL A 172 4.73 6.81 8.04
N GLN A 173 3.78 7.46 7.33
CA GLN A 173 2.53 6.83 6.94
C GLN A 173 2.75 5.66 5.98
N LEU A 174 3.67 5.80 5.01
CA LEU A 174 4.04 4.74 4.07
C LEU A 174 4.68 3.55 4.78
N GLN A 175 5.50 3.79 5.80
CA GLN A 175 6.13 2.73 6.58
C GLN A 175 5.05 1.91 7.31
N ALA A 176 4.14 2.56 8.04
CA ALA A 176 3.04 1.89 8.73
C ALA A 176 2.15 1.10 7.76
N PHE A 177 1.72 1.75 6.67
CA PHE A 177 0.91 1.13 5.63
C PHE A 177 1.63 -0.03 4.93
N GLY A 178 2.94 0.08 4.73
CA GLY A 178 3.76 -0.97 4.13
C GLY A 178 3.87 -2.20 5.04
N GLN A 179 3.99 -2.02 6.35
CA GLN A 179 3.94 -3.13 7.31
C GLN A 179 2.59 -3.85 7.29
N ASP A 180 1.50 -3.11 7.21
CA ASP A 180 0.17 -3.71 7.06
C ASP A 180 0.00 -4.42 5.73
N THR A 181 0.57 -3.88 4.65
CA THR A 181 0.62 -4.53 3.32
C THR A 181 1.38 -5.84 3.38
N THR A 182 2.56 -5.88 4.02
CA THR A 182 3.32 -7.11 4.27
C THR A 182 2.50 -8.14 5.03
N ARG A 183 1.80 -7.74 6.10
CA ARG A 183 0.94 -8.64 6.89
C ARG A 183 -0.16 -9.25 6.03
N CYS A 184 -0.80 -8.44 5.18
CA CYS A 184 -1.87 -8.92 4.31
C CYS A 184 -1.34 -9.85 3.22
N LEU A 185 -0.23 -9.51 2.55
CA LEU A 185 0.38 -10.37 1.53
C LEU A 185 0.83 -11.72 2.09
N ARG A 186 1.35 -11.74 3.33
CA ARG A 186 1.69 -12.99 4.02
C ARG A 186 0.47 -13.90 4.22
N GLY A 187 -0.72 -13.34 4.44
CA GLY A 187 -1.95 -14.14 4.53
C GLY A 187 -2.44 -14.70 3.19
N LEU A 188 -1.85 -14.28 2.07
CA LEU A 188 -2.14 -14.79 0.72
C LEU A 188 -1.07 -15.78 0.23
N ASP A 189 0.05 -15.85 0.93
CA ASP A 189 1.18 -16.68 0.57
C ASP A 189 1.00 -18.07 1.17
N ARG A 190 0.96 -19.08 0.29
CA ARG A 190 0.78 -20.48 0.69
C ARG A 190 2.09 -21.24 0.88
N SER A 191 3.24 -20.64 0.56
CA SER A 191 4.53 -21.27 0.88
C SER A 191 4.74 -21.45 2.39
N ASN A 192 4.02 -20.67 3.20
CA ASN A 192 4.10 -20.75 4.66
C ASN A 192 3.30 -21.91 5.27
N ASP A 193 2.40 -22.56 4.51
CA ASP A 193 1.58 -23.67 5.02
C ASP A 193 2.35 -25.02 4.98
N GLU A 194 3.37 -25.14 4.13
CA GLU A 194 4.18 -26.36 3.97
C GLU A 194 5.17 -26.57 5.12
N GLU A 195 5.57 -25.52 5.87
CA GLU A 195 6.53 -25.64 6.98
C GLU A 195 5.92 -26.20 8.28
N THR A 196 4.59 -26.25 8.40
CA THR A 196 3.89 -26.73 9.61
C THR A 196 3.55 -28.22 9.62
N GLN A 197 3.99 -29.00 8.63
CA GLN A 197 3.70 -30.44 8.52
C GLN A 197 4.94 -31.37 8.47
N SER A 198 6.14 -30.89 8.84
CA SER A 198 7.33 -31.75 8.96
C SER A 198 7.73 -32.04 10.40
#